data_AF-A0A3N7IWA3-F1
#
_entry.id   AF-A0A3N7IWA3-F1
#
_cell.length_a   1.000
_cell.length_b   1.000
_cell.length_c   1.000
_cell.angle_alpha   90.00
_cell.angle_beta   90.00
_cell.angle_gamma   90.00
#
_symmetry.space_group_name_H-M   'P 1'
#
loop_
_entity.id
_entity.type
_entity.pdbx_description
1 polymer ?
#
loop_
_entity_poly.entity_id
_entity_poly.type
_entity_poly.pdbx_seq_one_letter_code
_entity_poly.pdbx_strand_id
1 'polypeptide(L)'
;MQPRPAHPHLPPPRDERAATPTLDAAMPASRIFPPGACTVHRIDPTLLRTLALAMEAVQRISARRAWAGALAALGDIDLPDTAPTHEDAQHLEVIAPLYLASELEQAGLLRTAELIAGLFASGAITQPLGPTAQLINDFWRARRERLSEAERQQLFAQVFEPQGFYPLMHALCVALSDLLDSPPRAGDIHAQVVLHEAADALGGWLAPRAVGMAAFAAQDIVQALSQATHFLRDRLLLTAFGAQDLWGLLGTVGNTQGLGAGVIRQRVDLGRQGSTVLAWLAGAVPTGYAFDPASPQGQQLMAAAYAWRTGWERIGGTPPAGTGSPQAIADVGLPAAA
;
A
#
# COMPACT_ATOMS: atom_id res chain seq x y z
N MET A 1 23.81 -47.97 55.41
CA MET A 1 24.83 -48.64 54.58
C MET A 1 24.13 -49.13 53.31
N GLN A 2 24.11 -48.29 52.27
CA GLN A 2 23.64 -48.60 50.91
C GLN A 2 24.50 -47.78 49.93
N PRO A 3 24.98 -48.36 48.81
CA PRO A 3 26.02 -47.77 47.99
C PRO A 3 25.47 -46.77 46.95
N ARG A 4 26.25 -45.72 46.73
CA ARG A 4 26.02 -44.61 45.80
C ARG A 4 26.52 -45.00 44.39
N PRO A 5 25.73 -44.84 43.31
CA PRO A 5 26.17 -45.21 41.97
C PRO A 5 27.15 -44.19 41.36
N ALA A 6 28.11 -44.72 40.59
CA ALA A 6 29.24 -44.04 40.00
C ALA A 6 28.85 -43.12 38.82
N HIS A 7 29.45 -41.93 38.77
CA HIS A 7 29.40 -41.02 37.63
C HIS A 7 30.37 -41.46 36.52
N PRO A 8 30.01 -41.35 35.23
CA PRO A 8 30.91 -41.66 34.13
C PRO A 8 31.92 -40.54 33.86
N HIS A 9 33.13 -40.98 33.53
CA HIS A 9 34.33 -40.22 33.14
C HIS A 9 34.05 -39.22 32.00
N LEU A 10 34.39 -37.94 32.21
CA LEU A 10 34.57 -36.96 31.13
C LEU A 10 35.98 -37.09 30.53
N PRO A 11 36.14 -37.03 29.20
CA PRO A 11 37.44 -36.89 28.55
C PRO A 11 37.96 -35.43 28.62
N PRO A 12 39.29 -35.22 28.60
CA PRO A 12 39.90 -33.89 28.75
C PRO A 12 39.74 -32.99 27.52
N PRO A 13 39.88 -31.66 27.69
CA PRO A 13 39.75 -30.69 26.60
C PRO A 13 40.90 -30.78 25.60
N ARG A 14 40.57 -30.71 24.31
CA ARG A 14 41.54 -30.58 23.22
C ARG A 14 42.02 -29.13 23.13
N ASP A 15 43.34 -28.96 23.23
CA ASP A 15 44.07 -27.77 22.79
C ASP A 15 43.97 -27.64 21.26
N GLU A 16 43.22 -26.65 20.77
CA GLU A 16 43.33 -26.16 19.39
C GLU A 16 43.94 -24.75 19.42
N ARG A 17 45.28 -24.73 19.41
CA ARG A 17 46.05 -23.55 19.01
C ARG A 17 46.12 -23.49 17.48
N ALA A 18 45.85 -22.28 16.98
CA ALA A 18 46.39 -21.67 15.78
C ALA A 18 45.96 -22.24 14.40
N ALA A 19 45.09 -21.48 13.74
CA ALA A 19 45.20 -21.22 12.31
C ALA A 19 44.75 -19.78 12.03
N THR A 20 45.70 -18.89 11.82
CA THR A 20 45.50 -17.54 11.27
C THR A 20 45.46 -17.69 9.74
N PRO A 21 44.33 -17.43 9.05
CA PRO A 21 44.37 -17.32 7.61
C PRO A 21 44.76 -15.88 7.23
N THR A 22 46.02 -15.72 6.84
CA THR A 22 46.48 -14.61 6.01
C THR A 22 45.78 -14.73 4.65
N LEU A 23 44.87 -13.80 4.35
CA LEU A 23 44.27 -13.67 3.04
C LEU A 23 44.66 -12.30 2.47
N ASP A 24 45.88 -12.30 1.93
CA ASP A 24 46.38 -11.30 1.02
C ASP A 24 45.83 -11.66 -0.37
N ALA A 25 44.76 -10.96 -0.78
CA ALA A 25 44.21 -11.04 -2.11
C ALA A 25 43.81 -9.63 -2.55
N ALA A 26 44.75 -9.00 -3.25
CA ALA A 26 44.62 -7.84 -4.11
C ALA A 26 43.17 -7.49 -4.51
N MET A 27 42.66 -6.39 -3.97
CA MET A 27 41.50 -5.70 -4.51
C MET A 27 41.84 -5.15 -5.90
N PRO A 28 41.13 -5.52 -6.97
CA PRO A 28 41.28 -4.82 -8.24
C PRO A 28 40.71 -3.40 -8.08
N ALA A 29 41.59 -2.44 -8.32
CA ALA A 29 41.27 -1.03 -8.48
C ALA A 29 40.14 -0.81 -9.50
N SER A 30 39.25 0.11 -9.14
CA SER A 30 38.62 1.09 -10.03
C SER A 30 38.24 0.61 -11.43
N ARG A 31 37.05 0.02 -11.56
CA ARG A 31 36.32 0.10 -12.83
C ARG A 31 35.53 1.41 -12.85
N ILE A 32 36.16 2.40 -13.48
CA ILE A 32 35.55 3.59 -14.03
C ILE A 32 34.36 3.13 -14.88
N PHE A 33 33.14 3.40 -14.40
CA PHE A 33 31.93 3.23 -15.19
C PHE A 33 31.96 4.19 -16.38
N PRO A 34 31.58 3.75 -17.60
CA PRO A 34 31.49 4.63 -18.75
C PRO A 34 30.40 5.71 -18.52
N PRO A 35 30.64 6.97 -18.91
CA PRO A 35 29.61 8.00 -18.89
C PRO A 35 28.67 7.78 -20.08
N GLY A 36 27.77 6.82 -19.96
CA GLY A 36 26.78 6.49 -20.98
C GLY A 36 25.39 6.42 -20.38
N ALA A 37 24.59 7.45 -20.63
CA ALA A 37 23.16 7.55 -20.31
C ALA A 37 22.78 7.50 -18.82
N CYS A 38 23.24 8.50 -18.04
CA CYS A 38 22.48 8.96 -16.89
C CYS A 38 21.18 9.61 -17.39
N THR A 39 20.15 8.80 -17.68
CA THR A 39 18.79 9.33 -17.63
C THR A 39 18.57 9.74 -16.19
N VAL A 40 18.58 11.05 -15.93
CA VAL A 40 18.18 11.62 -14.65
C VAL A 40 16.74 11.18 -14.43
N HIS A 41 16.54 10.05 -13.74
CA HIS A 41 15.22 9.65 -13.26
C HIS A 41 14.84 10.68 -12.21
N ARG A 42 14.07 11.67 -12.69
CA ARG A 42 13.45 12.71 -11.90
C ARG A 42 12.51 12.03 -10.91
N ILE A 43 12.51 12.57 -9.70
CA ILE A 43 11.37 12.65 -8.78
C ILE A 43 10.09 12.11 -9.43
N ASP A 44 9.54 10.99 -8.97
CA ASP A 44 8.21 10.54 -9.40
C ASP A 44 7.18 11.55 -8.88
N PRO A 45 6.67 12.47 -9.72
CA PRO A 45 5.79 13.55 -9.27
C PRO A 45 4.38 13.02 -9.02
N THR A 46 4.01 11.96 -9.71
CA THR A 46 2.75 11.25 -9.63
C THR A 46 2.58 10.54 -8.30
N LEU A 47 3.60 9.83 -7.81
CA LEU A 47 3.55 9.24 -6.47
C LEU A 47 3.36 10.32 -5.40
N LEU A 48 4.17 11.39 -5.45
CA LEU A 48 4.05 12.47 -4.45
C LEU A 48 2.67 13.10 -4.45
N ARG A 49 2.11 13.32 -5.64
CA ARG A 49 0.75 13.84 -5.77
C ARG A 49 -0.26 12.88 -5.14
N THR A 50 -0.13 11.58 -5.38
CA THR A 50 -1.04 10.56 -4.84
C THR A 50 -0.93 10.47 -3.32
N LEU A 51 0.29 10.48 -2.80
CA LEU A 51 0.55 10.49 -1.36
C LEU A 51 0.02 11.77 -0.71
N ALA A 52 0.18 12.94 -1.35
CA ALA A 52 -0.36 14.19 -0.86
C ALA A 52 -1.90 14.16 -0.81
N LEU A 53 -2.56 13.60 -1.84
CA LEU A 53 -4.00 13.38 -1.84
C LEU A 53 -4.44 12.40 -0.75
N ALA A 54 -3.66 11.34 -0.51
CA ALA A 54 -3.91 10.38 0.57
C ALA A 54 -3.79 11.05 1.95
N MET A 55 -2.77 11.89 2.16
CA MET A 55 -2.62 12.70 3.38
C MET A 55 -3.78 13.67 3.57
N GLU A 56 -4.20 14.36 2.52
CA GLU A 56 -5.34 15.28 2.58
C GLU A 56 -6.64 14.54 2.93
N ALA A 57 -6.89 13.37 2.32
CA ALA A 57 -8.04 12.54 2.63
C ALA A 57 -8.05 12.12 4.11
N VAL A 58 -6.92 11.61 4.61
CA VAL A 58 -6.74 11.25 6.03
C VAL A 58 -6.98 12.45 6.95
N GLN A 59 -6.46 13.63 6.61
CA GLN A 59 -6.65 14.85 7.41
C GLN A 59 -8.10 15.31 7.44
N ARG A 60 -8.84 15.18 6.33
CA ARG A 60 -10.29 15.47 6.31
C ARG A 60 -11.04 14.51 7.22
N ILE A 61 -10.72 13.22 7.18
CA ILE A 61 -11.32 12.20 8.04
C ILE A 61 -11.06 12.50 9.52
N SER A 62 -9.81 12.81 9.89
CA SER A 62 -9.45 13.11 11.28
C SER A 62 -10.11 14.40 11.78
N ALA A 63 -10.17 15.45 10.95
CA ALA A 63 -10.86 16.69 11.27
C ALA A 63 -12.37 16.46 11.49
N ARG A 64 -13.04 15.71 10.60
CA ARG A 64 -14.47 15.38 10.75
C ARG A 64 -14.74 14.59 12.02
N ARG A 65 -13.89 13.62 12.37
CA ARG A 65 -14.03 12.87 13.64
C ARG A 65 -13.84 13.73 14.87
N ALA A 66 -12.85 14.63 14.87
CA ALA A 66 -12.67 15.56 15.97
C ALA A 66 -13.92 16.42 16.19
N TRP A 67 -14.56 16.84 15.10
CA TRP A 67 -15.82 17.59 15.14
C TRP A 67 -16.99 16.71 15.58
N ALA A 68 -17.12 15.48 15.07
CA ALA A 68 -18.15 14.54 15.47
C ALA A 68 -18.05 14.18 16.96
N GLY A 69 -16.84 13.97 17.49
CA GLY A 69 -16.62 13.77 18.93
C GLY A 69 -17.00 14.98 19.77
N ALA A 70 -16.76 16.20 19.26
CA ALA A 70 -17.21 17.43 19.91
C ALA A 70 -18.75 17.60 19.85
N LEU A 71 -19.39 17.14 18.77
CA LEU A 71 -20.85 17.18 18.59
C LEU A 71 -21.57 16.08 19.40
N ALA A 72 -21.03 14.87 19.47
CA ALA A 72 -21.57 13.76 20.25
C ALA A 72 -21.61 14.09 21.75
N ALA A 73 -20.71 14.98 22.21
CA ALA A 73 -20.78 15.55 23.56
C ALA A 73 -22.06 16.38 23.83
N LEU A 74 -22.86 16.69 22.80
CA LEU A 74 -24.13 17.42 22.88
C LEU A 74 -25.40 16.52 22.80
N GLY A 75 -25.28 15.20 22.65
CA GLY A 75 -26.38 14.21 22.71
C GLY A 75 -26.85 13.64 21.35
N ASP A 76 -27.31 12.39 21.35
CA ASP A 76 -27.62 11.55 20.16
C ASP A 76 -29.06 11.69 19.62
N ILE A 77 -29.19 11.55 18.29
CA ILE A 77 -30.45 11.32 17.57
C ILE A 77 -30.30 10.00 16.80
N ASP A 78 -31.21 9.05 17.04
CA ASP A 78 -31.20 7.71 16.45
C ASP A 78 -32.13 7.67 15.21
N LEU A 79 -31.61 7.25 14.06
CA LEU A 79 -32.36 7.02 12.82
C LEU A 79 -31.91 5.67 12.22
N PRO A 80 -32.84 4.77 11.85
CA PRO A 80 -32.49 3.50 11.22
C PRO A 80 -32.38 3.69 9.70
N ASP A 81 -31.47 2.99 9.00
CA ASP A 81 -31.55 2.83 7.53
C ASP A 81 -30.81 1.58 7.00
N THR A 82 -31.35 1.01 5.92
CA THR A 82 -30.91 -0.20 5.20
C THR A 82 -30.38 0.06 3.77
N ALA A 83 -29.95 1.30 3.47
CA ALA A 83 -29.24 1.66 2.24
C ALA A 83 -27.84 2.19 2.58
N PRO A 84 -26.83 2.15 1.67
CA PRO A 84 -25.54 2.77 1.93
C PRO A 84 -25.76 4.25 2.24
N THR A 85 -25.50 4.61 3.48
CA THR A 85 -25.80 5.92 4.04
C THR A 85 -24.68 6.91 3.70
N HIS A 86 -24.93 8.21 3.89
CA HIS A 86 -23.86 9.21 3.83
C HIS A 86 -22.72 8.90 4.81
N GLU A 87 -22.98 8.12 5.86
CA GLU A 87 -21.98 7.61 6.80
C GLU A 87 -21.05 6.57 6.15
N ASP A 88 -21.57 5.69 5.30
CA ASP A 88 -20.76 4.73 4.54
C ASP A 88 -19.81 5.42 3.56
N ALA A 89 -20.26 6.50 2.91
CA ALA A 89 -19.39 7.32 2.07
C ALA A 89 -18.18 7.86 2.87
N GLN A 90 -18.41 8.32 4.11
CA GLN A 90 -17.34 8.82 4.98
C GLN A 90 -16.39 7.71 5.42
N HIS A 91 -16.92 6.52 5.69
CA HIS A 91 -16.09 5.35 6.01
C HIS A 91 -15.21 4.99 4.81
N LEU A 92 -15.77 4.94 3.60
CA LEU A 92 -15.02 4.58 2.39
C LEU A 92 -13.88 5.55 2.04
N GLU A 93 -13.91 6.81 2.49
CA GLU A 93 -12.82 7.78 2.23
C GLU A 93 -11.45 7.29 2.72
N VAL A 94 -11.39 6.43 3.75
CA VAL A 94 -10.14 5.91 4.29
C VAL A 94 -9.51 4.80 3.44
N ILE A 95 -10.33 4.14 2.62
CA ILE A 95 -9.93 2.92 1.92
C ILE A 95 -8.88 3.21 0.84
N ALA A 96 -9.03 4.30 0.09
CA ALA A 96 -8.07 4.66 -0.95
C ALA A 96 -6.65 4.92 -0.40
N PRO A 97 -6.46 5.74 0.66
CA PRO A 97 -5.17 5.86 1.34
C PRO A 97 -4.61 4.53 1.87
N LEU A 98 -5.46 3.68 2.45
CA LEU A 98 -5.04 2.38 2.98
C LEU A 98 -4.60 1.41 1.88
N TYR A 99 -5.27 1.41 0.72
CA TYR A 99 -4.89 0.56 -0.41
C TYR A 99 -3.57 1.00 -1.02
N LEU A 100 -3.36 2.32 -1.16
CA LEU A 100 -2.05 2.85 -1.56
C LEU A 100 -0.97 2.39 -0.57
N ALA A 101 -1.26 2.49 0.72
CA ALA A 101 -0.34 2.08 1.77
C ALA A 101 -0.02 0.59 1.73
N SER A 102 -1.00 -0.28 1.49
CA SER A 102 -0.78 -1.73 1.41
C SER A 102 0.10 -2.12 0.22
N GLU A 103 -0.04 -1.46 -0.92
CA GLU A 103 0.81 -1.73 -2.07
C GLU A 103 2.23 -1.16 -1.90
N LEU A 104 2.40 0.00 -1.25
CA LEU A 104 3.73 0.54 -0.90
C LEU A 104 4.44 -0.29 0.18
N GLU A 105 3.68 -0.89 1.10
CA GLU A 105 4.21 -1.86 2.07
C GLU A 105 4.71 -3.12 1.36
N GLN A 106 3.92 -3.68 0.43
CA GLN A 106 4.33 -4.81 -0.40
C GLN A 106 5.53 -4.48 -1.30
N ALA A 107 5.67 -3.21 -1.72
CA ALA A 107 6.85 -2.71 -2.42
C ALA A 107 8.09 -2.55 -1.51
N GLY A 108 7.95 -2.74 -0.19
CA GLY A 108 9.03 -2.69 0.78
C GLY A 108 9.46 -1.28 1.18
N LEU A 109 8.60 -0.26 1.00
CA LEU A 109 8.98 1.14 1.27
C LEU A 109 9.30 1.38 2.75
N LEU A 110 8.39 1.04 3.67
CA LEU A 110 8.63 1.23 5.10
C LEU A 110 9.74 0.31 5.61
N ARG A 111 9.80 -0.93 5.15
CA ARG A 111 10.90 -1.85 5.50
C ARG A 111 12.26 -1.26 5.13
N THR A 112 12.38 -0.71 3.93
CA THR A 112 13.62 -0.04 3.47
C THR A 112 13.93 1.19 4.30
N ALA A 113 12.91 1.99 4.65
CA ALA A 113 13.04 3.15 5.53
C ALA A 113 13.56 2.75 6.92
N GLU A 114 12.99 1.70 7.54
CA GLU A 114 13.44 1.18 8.84
C GLU A 114 14.89 0.70 8.81
N LEU A 115 15.27 -0.03 7.76
CA LEU A 115 16.64 -0.54 7.60
C LEU A 115 17.64 0.62 7.49
N ILE A 116 17.35 1.60 6.64
CA ILE A 116 18.22 2.77 6.45
C ILE A 116 18.29 3.61 7.72
N ALA A 117 17.16 3.84 8.38
CA ALA A 117 17.13 4.57 9.65
C ALA A 117 17.91 3.85 10.75
N GLY A 118 17.85 2.52 10.78
CA GLY A 118 18.65 1.70 11.70
C GLY A 118 20.14 1.75 11.40
N LEU A 119 20.54 1.69 10.12
CA LEU A 119 21.94 1.86 9.69
C LEU A 119 22.47 3.26 10.00
N PHE A 120 21.62 4.28 9.88
CA PHE A 120 21.99 5.64 10.26
C PHE A 120 22.17 5.76 11.78
N ALA A 121 21.21 5.26 12.56
CA ALA A 121 21.24 5.30 14.01
C ALA A 121 22.40 4.48 14.63
N SER A 122 22.87 3.43 13.96
CA SER A 122 24.03 2.65 14.38
C SER A 122 25.38 3.29 14.02
N GLY A 123 25.37 4.36 13.22
CA GLY A 123 26.59 5.01 12.71
C GLY A 123 27.21 4.30 11.50
N ALA A 124 26.53 3.32 10.89
CA ALA A 124 27.02 2.67 9.66
C ALA A 124 26.98 3.61 8.44
N ILE A 125 26.06 4.58 8.45
CA ILE A 125 26.03 5.67 7.46
C ILE A 125 26.77 6.87 8.05
N THR A 126 27.99 7.11 7.59
CA THR A 126 28.87 8.19 8.09
C THR A 126 28.82 9.47 7.26
N GLN A 127 28.06 9.47 6.16
CA GLN A 127 28.00 10.59 5.23
C GLN A 127 27.16 11.75 5.81
N PRO A 128 27.55 13.01 5.56
CA PRO A 128 26.81 14.16 6.05
C PRO A 128 25.52 14.35 5.25
N LEU A 129 24.38 13.93 5.81
CA LEU A 129 23.06 14.03 5.15
C LEU A 129 22.34 15.38 5.36
N GLY A 130 23.00 16.36 6.00
CA GLY A 130 22.42 17.70 6.22
C GLY A 130 21.07 17.64 6.97
N PRO A 131 20.05 18.40 6.54
CA PRO A 131 18.71 18.39 7.16
C PRO A 131 18.04 17.01 7.16
N THR A 132 18.36 16.15 6.19
CA THR A 132 17.81 14.79 6.08
C THR A 132 18.19 13.92 7.27
N ALA A 133 19.33 14.18 7.91
CA ALA A 133 19.74 13.49 9.14
C ALA A 133 18.70 13.63 10.26
N GLN A 134 18.09 14.81 10.39
CA GLN A 134 17.06 15.06 11.40
C GLN A 134 15.79 14.26 11.10
N LEU A 135 15.36 14.22 9.84
CA LEU A 135 14.20 13.43 9.41
C LEU A 135 14.37 11.94 9.70
N ILE A 136 15.56 11.40 9.42
CA ILE A 136 15.87 9.99 9.68
C ILE A 136 15.87 9.70 11.19
N ASN A 137 16.46 10.60 11.99
CA ASN A 137 16.47 10.48 13.46
C ASN A 137 15.06 10.52 14.05
N ASP A 138 14.22 11.45 13.59
CA ASP A 138 12.84 11.59 14.07
C ASP A 138 12.01 10.35 13.69
N PHE A 139 12.15 9.88 12.45
CA PHE A 139 11.52 8.64 11.99
C PHE A 139 11.94 7.42 12.83
N TRP A 140 13.24 7.31 13.14
CA TRP A 140 13.77 6.22 13.97
C TRP A 140 13.29 6.28 15.41
N ARG A 141 13.20 7.46 16.01
CA ARG A 141 12.72 7.64 17.39
C ARG A 141 11.26 7.26 17.54
N ALA A 142 10.43 7.67 16.57
CA ALA A 142 8.99 7.38 16.56
C ALA A 142 8.64 5.90 16.32
N ARG A 143 9.62 5.03 16.00
CA ARG A 143 9.35 3.62 15.62
C ARG A 143 8.59 2.79 16.65
N ARG A 144 8.64 3.17 17.94
CA ARG A 144 7.96 2.46 19.04
C ARG A 144 6.52 2.94 19.24
N GLU A 145 6.20 4.12 18.71
CA GLU A 145 4.88 4.74 18.79
C GLU A 145 4.05 4.41 17.55
N ARG A 146 4.72 4.10 16.42
CA ARG A 146 4.10 3.68 15.16
C ARG A 146 3.66 2.22 15.20
N LEU A 147 2.66 1.88 14.40
CA LEU A 147 2.26 0.50 14.15
C LEU A 147 3.43 -0.34 13.62
N SER A 148 3.62 -1.53 14.19
CA SER A 148 4.61 -2.51 13.74
C SER A 148 4.24 -3.09 12.37
N GLU A 149 5.22 -3.72 11.72
CA GLU A 149 5.01 -4.39 10.43
C GLU A 149 3.92 -5.49 10.52
N ALA A 150 3.93 -6.28 11.58
CA ALA A 150 2.94 -7.34 11.79
C ALA A 150 1.53 -6.78 11.96
N GLU A 151 1.38 -5.70 12.72
CA GLU A 151 0.07 -5.03 12.92
C GLU A 151 -0.45 -4.42 11.62
N ARG A 152 0.41 -3.76 10.83
CA ARG A 152 0.03 -3.23 9.52
C ARG A 152 -0.39 -4.34 8.56
N GLN A 153 0.35 -5.44 8.50
CA GLN A 153 0.00 -6.59 7.66
C GLN A 153 -1.32 -7.22 8.05
N GLN A 154 -1.57 -7.41 9.35
CA GLN A 154 -2.84 -7.92 9.85
C GLN A 154 -4.00 -6.99 9.46
N LEU A 155 -3.81 -5.68 9.60
CA LEU A 155 -4.80 -4.68 9.22
C LEU A 155 -5.10 -4.73 7.71
N PHE A 156 -4.07 -4.78 6.87
CA PHE A 156 -4.25 -4.88 5.42
C PHE A 156 -4.94 -6.19 5.03
N ALA A 157 -4.59 -7.32 5.67
CA ALA A 157 -5.23 -8.61 5.42
C ALA A 157 -6.72 -8.62 5.80
N GLN A 158 -7.11 -7.87 6.84
CA GLN A 158 -8.49 -7.74 7.26
C GLN A 158 -9.31 -6.88 6.28
N VAL A 159 -8.75 -5.76 5.81
CA VAL A 159 -9.45 -4.82 4.93
C VAL A 159 -9.46 -5.32 3.48
N PHE A 160 -8.32 -5.79 2.98
CA PHE A 160 -8.10 -6.22 1.59
C PHE A 160 -7.92 -7.74 1.51
N GLU A 161 -8.81 -8.46 2.19
CA GLU A 161 -8.83 -9.93 2.18
C GLU A 161 -8.87 -10.43 0.71
N PRO A 162 -7.90 -11.25 0.27
CA PRO A 162 -7.71 -11.48 -1.16
C PRO A 162 -8.90 -12.11 -1.89
N GLN A 163 -9.64 -13.00 -1.22
CA GLN A 163 -10.75 -13.74 -1.85
C GLN A 163 -12.01 -12.87 -2.01
N GLY A 164 -12.23 -11.90 -1.12
CA GLY A 164 -13.33 -10.95 -1.22
C GLY A 164 -13.00 -9.70 -2.01
N PHE A 165 -11.87 -9.05 -1.73
CA PHE A 165 -11.57 -7.71 -2.27
C PHE A 165 -11.25 -7.72 -3.77
N TYR A 166 -10.31 -8.55 -4.22
CA TYR A 166 -9.80 -8.46 -5.59
C TYR A 166 -10.84 -8.82 -6.66
N PRO A 167 -11.73 -9.81 -6.48
CA PRO A 167 -12.80 -10.07 -7.44
C PRO A 167 -13.76 -8.88 -7.60
N LEU A 168 -14.14 -8.24 -6.49
CA LEU A 168 -15.03 -7.07 -6.50
C LEU A 168 -14.35 -5.84 -7.12
N MET A 169 -13.09 -5.58 -6.76
CA MET A 169 -12.29 -4.51 -7.36
C MET A 169 -12.09 -4.74 -8.87
N HIS A 170 -11.86 -5.98 -9.29
CA HIS A 170 -11.76 -6.35 -10.69
C HIS A 170 -13.07 -6.13 -11.44
N ALA A 171 -14.21 -6.55 -10.88
CA ALA A 171 -15.52 -6.32 -11.48
C ALA A 171 -15.80 -4.83 -11.69
N LEU A 172 -15.50 -3.99 -10.70
CA LEU A 172 -15.62 -2.54 -10.82
C LEU A 172 -14.69 -1.98 -11.91
N CYS A 173 -13.42 -2.41 -11.93
CA CYS A 173 -12.47 -1.94 -12.93
C CYS A 173 -12.87 -2.35 -14.35
N VAL A 174 -13.45 -3.54 -14.54
CA VAL A 174 -14.02 -3.98 -15.82
C VAL A 174 -15.15 -3.04 -16.23
N ALA A 175 -16.14 -2.83 -15.36
CA ALA A 175 -17.28 -1.95 -15.64
C ALA A 175 -16.86 -0.52 -16.02
N LEU A 176 -15.88 0.04 -15.31
CA LEU A 176 -15.31 1.35 -15.62
C LEU A 176 -14.54 1.36 -16.95
N SER A 177 -13.77 0.32 -17.23
CA SER A 177 -12.97 0.26 -18.47
C SER A 177 -13.81 0.00 -19.72
N ASP A 178 -14.94 -0.72 -19.61
CA ASP A 178 -15.80 -1.02 -20.75
C ASP A 178 -16.48 0.25 -21.30
N LEU A 179 -16.66 1.27 -20.45
CA LEU A 179 -17.12 2.61 -20.85
C LEU A 179 -16.10 3.36 -21.73
N LEU A 180 -14.81 2.99 -21.68
CA LEU A 180 -13.77 3.55 -22.54
C LEU A 180 -13.94 3.04 -23.99
N ASP A 181 -14.30 1.77 -24.14
CA ASP A 181 -14.39 1.09 -25.44
C ASP A 181 -15.71 1.39 -26.17
N SER A 182 -16.76 1.80 -25.45
CA SER A 182 -18.08 2.13 -25.99
C SER A 182 -18.49 3.57 -25.66
N PRO A 183 -18.09 4.59 -26.43
CA PRO A 183 -18.50 5.97 -26.18
C PRO A 183 -20.03 6.11 -26.28
N PRO A 184 -20.64 6.98 -25.47
CA PRO A 184 -22.07 6.95 -25.19
C PRO A 184 -22.89 7.16 -26.46
N ARG A 185 -23.46 6.07 -26.99
CA ARG A 185 -24.67 6.13 -27.80
C ARG A 185 -25.86 6.03 -26.85
N ALA A 186 -26.92 6.77 -27.13
CA ALA A 186 -28.19 6.70 -26.40
C ALA A 186 -28.67 5.23 -26.33
N GLY A 187 -28.44 4.56 -25.19
CA GLY A 187 -28.58 3.11 -25.04
C GLY A 187 -27.75 2.48 -23.91
N ASP A 188 -26.90 3.26 -23.25
CA ASP A 188 -25.90 2.80 -22.26
C ASP A 188 -26.45 2.44 -20.86
N ILE A 189 -27.76 2.22 -20.74
CA ILE A 189 -28.42 1.92 -19.45
C ILE A 189 -27.82 0.65 -18.84
N HIS A 190 -27.52 -0.37 -19.66
CA HIS A 190 -26.93 -1.61 -19.18
C HIS A 190 -25.53 -1.38 -18.57
N ALA A 191 -24.65 -0.63 -19.22
CA ALA A 191 -23.32 -0.36 -18.68
C ALA A 191 -23.38 0.46 -17.38
N GLN A 192 -24.33 1.41 -17.29
CA GLN A 192 -24.58 2.15 -16.07
C GLN A 192 -25.09 1.27 -14.93
N VAL A 193 -25.99 0.32 -15.22
CA VAL A 193 -26.48 -0.66 -14.23
C VAL A 193 -25.35 -1.57 -13.75
N VAL A 194 -24.53 -2.11 -14.67
CA VAL A 194 -23.37 -2.95 -14.31
C VAL A 194 -22.36 -2.17 -13.47
N LEU A 195 -22.12 -0.89 -13.79
CA LEU A 195 -21.25 -0.03 -12.98
C LEU A 195 -21.82 0.18 -11.57
N HIS A 196 -23.12 0.46 -11.44
CA HIS A 196 -23.77 0.62 -10.15
C HIS A 196 -23.66 -0.66 -9.31
N GLU A 197 -24.03 -1.80 -9.88
CA GLU A 197 -23.99 -3.09 -9.20
C GLU A 197 -22.57 -3.43 -8.70
N ALA A 198 -21.54 -3.22 -9.54
CA ALA A 198 -20.16 -3.44 -9.15
C ALA A 198 -19.68 -2.45 -8.07
N ALA A 199 -20.11 -1.19 -8.14
CA ALA A 199 -19.76 -0.16 -7.16
C ALA A 199 -20.44 -0.41 -5.81
N ASP A 200 -21.73 -0.77 -5.81
CA ASP A 200 -22.49 -1.12 -4.61
C ASP A 200 -21.91 -2.36 -3.93
N ALA A 201 -21.58 -3.41 -4.71
CA ALA A 201 -21.01 -4.63 -4.17
C ALA A 201 -19.65 -4.38 -3.49
N LEU A 202 -18.77 -3.61 -4.14
CA LEU A 202 -17.46 -3.26 -3.56
C LEU A 202 -17.61 -2.30 -2.37
N GLY A 203 -18.46 -1.29 -2.48
CA GLY A 203 -18.74 -0.30 -1.44
C GLY A 203 -19.31 -0.95 -0.18
N GLY A 204 -20.34 -1.78 -0.33
CA GLY A 204 -20.96 -2.52 0.77
C GLY A 204 -20.01 -3.52 1.44
N TRP A 205 -19.06 -4.09 0.69
CA TRP A 205 -18.02 -4.94 1.27
C TRP A 205 -16.98 -4.16 2.10
N LEU A 206 -16.59 -2.99 1.62
CA LEU A 206 -15.54 -2.17 2.21
C LEU A 206 -16.02 -1.30 3.38
N ALA A 207 -17.24 -0.76 3.32
CA ALA A 207 -17.79 0.13 4.33
C ALA A 207 -17.65 -0.41 5.77
N PRO A 208 -18.08 -1.65 6.10
CA PRO A 208 -17.93 -2.18 7.46
C PRO A 208 -16.47 -2.43 7.87
N ARG A 209 -15.56 -2.59 6.90
CA ARG A 209 -14.12 -2.80 7.14
C ARG A 209 -13.33 -1.50 7.30
N ALA A 210 -13.93 -0.39 6.89
CA ALA A 210 -13.35 0.94 6.97
C ALA A 210 -13.55 1.61 8.34
N VAL A 211 -14.34 0.99 9.23
CA VAL A 211 -14.69 1.54 10.55
C VAL A 211 -13.62 1.26 11.59
N GLY A 212 -13.54 2.12 12.61
CA GLY A 212 -12.73 1.88 13.81
C GLY A 212 -11.22 1.97 13.57
N MET A 213 -10.49 0.89 13.91
CA MET A 213 -9.02 0.85 13.89
C MET A 213 -8.41 1.15 12.52
N ALA A 214 -9.09 0.77 11.43
CA ALA A 214 -8.63 0.99 10.06
C ALA A 214 -8.29 2.46 9.81
N ALA A 215 -9.12 3.36 10.33
CA ALA A 215 -8.98 4.76 10.01
C ALA A 215 -8.05 5.55 10.96
N PHE A 216 -7.82 5.05 12.17
CA PHE A 216 -6.71 5.54 13.00
C PHE A 216 -5.36 5.08 12.42
N ALA A 217 -5.29 3.81 12.03
CA ALA A 217 -4.10 3.24 11.42
C ALA A 217 -3.74 3.92 10.09
N ALA A 218 -4.74 4.25 9.27
CA ALA A 218 -4.50 4.94 8.00
C ALA A 218 -3.69 6.23 8.18
N GLN A 219 -3.97 7.00 9.25
CA GLN A 219 -3.23 8.22 9.51
C GLN A 219 -1.77 7.96 9.83
N ASP A 220 -1.51 7.08 10.79
CA ASP A 220 -0.14 6.74 11.20
C ASP A 220 0.66 6.15 10.04
N ILE A 221 0.06 5.22 9.29
CA ILE A 221 0.70 4.54 8.16
C ILE A 221 1.02 5.54 7.04
N VAL A 222 0.07 6.37 6.62
CA VAL A 222 0.29 7.36 5.54
C VAL A 222 1.31 8.42 5.97
N GLN A 223 1.30 8.83 7.23
CA GLN A 223 2.31 9.74 7.77
C GLN A 223 3.71 9.10 7.74
N ALA A 224 3.85 7.84 8.18
CA ALA A 224 5.11 7.12 8.12
C ALA A 224 5.61 6.96 6.68
N LEU A 225 4.73 6.63 5.73
CA LEU A 225 5.06 6.53 4.30
C LEU A 225 5.53 7.86 3.72
N SER A 226 4.90 8.97 4.14
CA SER A 226 5.29 10.31 3.73
C SER A 226 6.67 10.71 4.24
N GLN A 227 6.94 10.49 5.53
CA GLN A 227 8.26 10.72 6.13
C GLN A 227 9.34 9.86 5.46
N ALA A 228 9.08 8.55 5.29
CA ALA A 228 9.95 7.62 4.59
C ALA A 228 10.28 8.10 3.17
N THR A 229 9.25 8.43 2.39
CA THR A 229 9.43 8.92 1.02
C THR A 229 10.27 10.20 0.98
N HIS A 230 10.09 11.10 1.96
CA HIS A 230 10.82 12.36 1.99
C HIS A 230 12.33 12.15 2.16
N PHE A 231 12.77 11.37 3.16
CA PHE A 231 14.20 11.18 3.40
C PHE A 231 14.85 10.17 2.44
N LEU A 232 14.14 9.11 2.01
CA LEU A 232 14.68 8.11 1.09
C LEU A 232 15.03 8.67 -0.30
N ARG A 233 14.49 9.84 -0.63
CA ARG A 233 14.74 10.54 -1.89
C ARG A 233 15.91 11.51 -1.83
N ASP A 234 16.55 11.65 -0.68
CA ASP A 234 17.71 12.50 -0.51
C ASP A 234 18.84 12.06 -1.45
N ARG A 235 19.42 13.01 -2.18
CA ARG A 235 20.43 12.72 -3.21
C ARG A 235 21.71 12.15 -2.60
N LEU A 236 22.12 12.65 -1.43
CA LEU A 236 23.34 12.18 -0.76
C LEU A 236 23.13 10.75 -0.26
N LEU A 237 21.96 10.47 0.33
CA LEU A 237 21.58 9.13 0.72
C LEU A 237 21.55 8.18 -0.47
N LEU A 238 20.91 8.56 -1.57
CA LEU A 238 20.86 7.73 -2.80
C LEU A 238 22.27 7.42 -3.31
N THR A 239 23.17 8.42 -3.36
CA THR A 239 24.56 8.21 -3.76
C THR A 239 25.32 7.30 -2.80
N ALA A 240 25.02 7.33 -1.49
CA ALA A 240 25.62 6.45 -0.49
C ALA A 240 25.41 4.97 -0.80
N PHE A 241 24.23 4.65 -1.33
CA PHE A 241 23.78 3.31 -1.66
C PHE A 241 23.94 2.96 -3.14
N GLY A 242 24.57 3.84 -3.95
CA GLY A 242 24.72 3.65 -5.39
C GLY A 242 23.40 3.63 -6.16
N ALA A 243 22.32 4.15 -5.58
CA ALA A 243 21.01 4.21 -6.20
C ALA A 243 20.83 5.51 -7.00
N GLN A 244 20.16 5.43 -8.15
CA GLN A 244 19.88 6.60 -8.99
C GLN A 244 18.57 7.31 -8.60
N ASP A 245 17.63 6.55 -8.04
CA ASP A 245 16.31 6.98 -7.61
C ASP A 245 15.83 6.13 -6.42
N LEU A 246 14.68 6.53 -5.84
CA LEU A 246 14.03 5.82 -4.73
C LEU A 246 13.80 4.34 -5.05
N TRP A 247 13.34 4.04 -6.27
CA TRP A 247 12.98 2.69 -6.67
C TRP A 247 14.19 1.78 -6.86
N GLY A 248 15.30 2.34 -7.35
CA GLY A 248 16.59 1.68 -7.39
C GLY A 248 17.10 1.39 -5.99
N LEU A 249 16.94 2.31 -5.04
CA LEU A 249 17.28 2.07 -3.63
C LEU A 249 16.46 0.93 -3.03
N LEU A 250 15.14 0.96 -3.22
CA LEU A 250 14.25 -0.13 -2.82
C LEU A 250 14.60 -1.44 -3.53
N GLY A 251 15.01 -1.41 -4.79
CA GLY A 251 15.48 -2.60 -5.53
C GLY A 251 16.79 -3.15 -4.99
N THR A 252 17.75 -2.30 -4.60
CA THR A 252 19.01 -2.71 -3.97
C THR A 252 18.75 -3.43 -2.65
N VAL A 253 17.85 -2.89 -1.83
CA VAL A 253 17.47 -3.50 -0.55
C VAL A 253 16.58 -4.74 -0.78
N GLY A 254 15.61 -4.66 -1.69
CA GLY A 254 14.63 -5.70 -2.01
C GLY A 254 15.21 -6.92 -2.71
N ASN A 255 16.30 -6.78 -3.47
CA ASN A 255 17.01 -7.92 -4.09
C ASN A 255 17.54 -8.90 -3.03
N THR A 256 17.92 -8.43 -1.85
CA THR A 256 18.30 -9.30 -0.72
C THR A 256 17.12 -10.15 -0.19
N GLN A 257 15.90 -9.81 -0.61
CA GLN A 257 14.62 -10.40 -0.17
C GLN A 257 13.85 -11.03 -1.34
N GLY A 258 14.46 -11.14 -2.53
CA GLY A 258 13.84 -11.75 -3.71
C GLY A 258 12.86 -10.85 -4.49
N LEU A 259 12.75 -9.56 -4.15
CA LEU A 259 11.92 -8.60 -4.88
C LEU A 259 12.75 -7.84 -5.93
N GLY A 260 12.45 -8.07 -7.21
CA GLY A 260 13.06 -7.32 -8.30
C GLY A 260 12.50 -5.89 -8.45
N ALA A 261 13.32 -4.95 -8.95
CA ALA A 261 12.92 -3.56 -9.18
C ALA A 261 11.67 -3.40 -10.08
N GLY A 262 11.44 -4.34 -11.01
CA GLY A 262 10.24 -4.37 -11.85
C GLY A 262 8.95 -4.62 -11.04
N VAL A 263 8.99 -5.56 -10.09
CA VAL A 263 7.84 -5.89 -9.22
C VAL A 263 7.53 -4.72 -8.29
N ILE A 264 8.56 -4.07 -7.75
CA ILE A 264 8.40 -2.86 -6.90
C ILE A 264 7.65 -1.77 -7.67
N ARG A 265 8.06 -1.47 -8.92
CA ARG A 265 7.37 -0.47 -9.75
C ARG A 265 5.93 -0.88 -10.08
N GLN A 266 5.71 -2.15 -10.40
CA GLN A 266 4.36 -2.66 -10.67
C GLN A 266 3.43 -2.51 -9.46
N ARG A 267 3.92 -2.77 -8.24
CA ARG A 267 3.18 -2.56 -6.98
C ARG A 267 2.84 -1.09 -6.77
N VAL A 268 3.79 -0.19 -6.96
CA VAL A 268 3.58 1.25 -6.82
C VAL A 268 2.52 1.74 -7.81
N ASP A 269 2.63 1.34 -9.07
CA ASP A 269 1.64 1.69 -10.08
C ASP A 269 0.26 1.12 -9.72
N LEU A 270 0.19 -0.15 -9.31
CA LEU A 270 -1.07 -0.78 -8.88
C LEU A 270 -1.73 0.01 -7.73
N GLY A 271 -0.96 0.36 -6.70
CA GLY A 271 -1.44 1.15 -5.56
C GLY A 271 -1.96 2.54 -5.98
N ARG A 272 -1.29 3.20 -6.92
CA ARG A 272 -1.73 4.50 -7.45
C ARG A 272 -3.04 4.39 -8.21
N GLN A 273 -3.13 3.42 -9.12
CA GLN A 273 -4.33 3.25 -9.94
C GLN A 273 -5.53 2.80 -9.10
N GLY A 274 -5.33 1.85 -8.20
CA GLY A 274 -6.39 1.37 -7.33
C GLY A 274 -6.85 2.41 -6.32
N SER A 275 -5.93 3.21 -5.76
CA SER A 275 -6.33 4.31 -4.88
C SER A 275 -7.13 5.39 -5.61
N THR A 276 -6.87 5.63 -6.90
CA THR A 276 -7.68 6.54 -7.72
C THR A 276 -9.12 6.03 -7.88
N VAL A 277 -9.28 4.74 -8.21
CA VAL A 277 -10.60 4.11 -8.35
C VAL A 277 -11.36 4.08 -7.02
N LEU A 278 -10.70 3.71 -5.92
CA LEU A 278 -11.32 3.66 -4.59
C LEU A 278 -11.68 5.05 -4.06
N ALA A 279 -10.89 6.08 -4.39
CA ALA A 279 -11.19 7.46 -4.02
C ALA A 279 -12.42 7.98 -4.78
N TRP A 280 -12.54 7.63 -6.06
CA TRP A 280 -13.76 7.89 -6.82
C TRP A 280 -14.96 7.16 -6.21
N LEU A 281 -14.83 5.87 -5.88
CA LEU A 281 -15.92 5.09 -5.28
C LEU A 281 -16.51 5.81 -4.05
N ALA A 282 -15.64 6.22 -3.11
CA ALA A 282 -16.07 6.93 -1.90
C ALA A 282 -16.76 8.27 -2.22
N GLY A 283 -16.23 9.04 -3.18
CA GLY A 283 -16.81 10.32 -3.60
C GLY A 283 -18.09 10.20 -4.42
N ALA A 284 -18.33 9.04 -5.03
CA ALA A 284 -19.45 8.81 -5.93
C ALA A 284 -20.71 8.27 -5.22
N VAL A 285 -20.58 7.72 -4.01
CA VAL A 285 -21.72 7.24 -3.18
C VAL A 285 -22.81 8.31 -3.03
N PRO A 286 -22.53 9.57 -2.62
CA PRO A 286 -23.58 10.57 -2.40
C PRO A 286 -24.34 10.96 -3.67
N THR A 287 -23.74 10.75 -4.83
CA THR A 287 -24.32 11.07 -6.14
C THR A 287 -24.98 9.87 -6.81
N GLY A 288 -25.06 8.72 -6.13
CA GLY A 288 -25.52 7.47 -6.74
C GLY A 288 -24.68 7.12 -7.97
N TYR A 289 -23.36 7.16 -7.85
CA TYR A 289 -22.40 6.82 -8.90
C TYR A 289 -22.55 7.59 -10.23
N ALA A 290 -23.20 8.75 -10.21
CA ALA A 290 -23.30 9.63 -11.36
C ALA A 290 -21.90 10.05 -11.85
N PHE A 291 -21.64 9.83 -13.13
CA PHE A 291 -20.32 9.93 -13.71
C PHE A 291 -20.40 10.39 -15.17
N ASP A 292 -19.58 11.38 -15.53
CA ASP A 292 -19.42 11.81 -16.93
C ASP A 292 -18.15 11.19 -17.53
N PRO A 293 -18.27 10.18 -18.41
CA PRO A 293 -17.12 9.53 -19.06
C PRO A 293 -16.38 10.46 -20.02
N ALA A 294 -17.03 11.50 -20.56
CA ALA A 294 -16.40 12.44 -21.49
C ALA A 294 -15.52 13.47 -20.76
N SER A 295 -15.75 13.69 -19.48
CA SER A 295 -14.97 14.63 -18.67
C SER A 295 -13.49 14.20 -18.55
N PRO A 296 -12.54 15.14 -18.39
CA PRO A 296 -11.13 14.80 -18.16
C PRO A 296 -10.93 13.93 -16.92
N GLN A 297 -11.70 14.16 -15.85
CA GLN A 297 -11.66 13.30 -14.66
C GLN A 297 -12.18 11.89 -14.98
N GLY A 298 -13.22 11.79 -15.80
CA GLY A 298 -13.76 10.50 -16.22
C GLY A 298 -12.80 9.68 -17.06
N GLN A 299 -12.14 10.30 -18.03
CA GLN A 299 -11.10 9.64 -18.82
C GLN A 299 -9.93 9.16 -17.95
N GLN A 300 -9.52 9.95 -16.95
CA GLN A 300 -8.48 9.56 -16.01
C GLN A 300 -8.88 8.36 -15.15
N LEU A 301 -10.12 8.33 -14.66
CA LEU A 301 -10.64 7.22 -13.88
C LEU A 301 -10.68 5.92 -14.70
N MET A 302 -11.23 5.97 -15.91
CA MET A 302 -11.31 4.80 -16.79
C MET A 302 -9.91 4.28 -17.16
N ALA A 303 -8.96 5.18 -17.44
CA ALA A 303 -7.57 4.82 -17.67
C ALA A 303 -6.91 4.20 -16.42
N ALA A 304 -7.22 4.71 -15.22
CA ALA A 304 -6.74 4.13 -13.96
C ALA A 304 -7.31 2.72 -13.74
N ALA A 305 -8.61 2.51 -13.96
CA ALA A 305 -9.25 1.20 -13.87
C ALA A 305 -8.61 0.18 -14.82
N TYR A 306 -8.40 0.55 -16.08
CA TYR A 306 -7.70 -0.29 -17.07
C TYR A 306 -6.26 -0.61 -16.65
N ALA A 307 -5.51 0.41 -16.20
CA ALA A 307 -4.12 0.24 -15.77
C ALA A 307 -4.01 -0.62 -14.50
N TRP A 308 -4.99 -0.53 -13.59
CA TRP A 308 -5.07 -1.40 -12.43
C TRP A 308 -5.31 -2.86 -12.83
N ARG A 309 -6.30 -3.13 -13.70
CA ARG A 309 -6.62 -4.48 -14.19
C ARG A 309 -5.40 -5.17 -14.82
N THR A 310 -4.78 -4.49 -15.79
CA THR A 310 -3.58 -5.01 -16.47
C THR A 310 -2.37 -5.10 -15.53
N GLY A 311 -2.29 -4.27 -14.49
CA GLY A 311 -1.27 -4.33 -13.45
C GLY A 311 -1.43 -5.56 -12.56
N TRP A 312 -2.67 -5.82 -12.13
CA TRP A 312 -3.02 -6.94 -11.26
C TRP A 312 -2.72 -8.30 -11.89
N GLU A 313 -3.06 -8.46 -13.17
CA GLU A 313 -2.76 -9.68 -13.93
C GLU A 313 -1.25 -9.94 -14.02
N ARG A 314 -0.45 -8.88 -14.23
CA ARG A 314 1.02 -8.98 -14.36
C ARG A 314 1.72 -9.45 -13.09
N ILE A 315 1.17 -9.13 -11.92
CA ILE A 315 1.75 -9.53 -10.64
C ILE A 315 1.25 -10.91 -10.16
N GLY A 316 0.47 -11.62 -10.99
CA GLY A 316 -0.03 -12.97 -10.69
C GLY A 316 -1.41 -13.01 -10.04
N GLY A 317 -2.20 -11.94 -10.14
CA GLY A 317 -3.60 -11.96 -9.78
C GLY A 317 -4.40 -12.85 -10.73
N THR A 318 -4.89 -13.99 -10.27
CA THR A 318 -5.78 -14.84 -11.08
C THR A 318 -7.14 -14.15 -11.19
N PRO A 319 -7.63 -13.81 -12.40
CA PRO A 319 -9.01 -13.35 -12.54
C PRO A 319 -9.97 -14.46 -12.08
N PRO A 320 -11.12 -14.13 -11.46
CA PRO A 320 -12.13 -15.14 -11.18
C PRO A 320 -12.50 -15.83 -12.49
N ALA A 321 -12.43 -17.16 -12.52
CA ALA A 321 -12.69 -17.94 -13.72
C ALA A 321 -14.14 -17.68 -14.20
N GLY A 322 -14.28 -16.94 -15.31
CA GLY A 322 -15.50 -16.86 -16.10
C GLY A 322 -16.50 -15.77 -15.70
N THR A 323 -16.35 -14.57 -16.24
CA THR A 323 -17.48 -13.68 -16.54
C THR A 323 -17.78 -13.71 -18.03
N GLY A 324 -18.31 -14.85 -18.47
CA GLY A 324 -19.05 -14.96 -19.71
C GLY A 324 -20.51 -15.27 -19.40
N SER A 325 -21.25 -14.32 -18.80
CA SER A 325 -22.71 -14.13 -18.88
C SER A 325 -23.25 -13.33 -17.67
N PRO A 326 -24.12 -12.33 -17.87
CA PRO A 326 -24.70 -11.49 -16.79
C PRO A 326 -25.80 -12.18 -15.96
N GLN A 327 -25.85 -13.52 -15.89
CA GLN A 327 -26.91 -14.25 -15.18
C GLN A 327 -26.49 -14.84 -13.82
N ALA A 328 -25.22 -14.77 -13.43
CA ALA A 328 -24.72 -15.47 -12.24
C ALA A 328 -24.76 -14.66 -10.92
N ILE A 329 -25.12 -13.37 -10.94
CA ILE A 329 -25.17 -12.54 -9.72
C ILE A 329 -26.49 -12.75 -8.93
N ALA A 330 -27.46 -13.48 -9.49
CA ALA A 330 -28.75 -13.75 -8.83
C ALA A 330 -28.72 -14.87 -7.76
N ASP A 331 -27.62 -15.62 -7.60
CA ASP A 331 -27.61 -16.86 -6.79
C ASP A 331 -26.87 -16.78 -5.44
N VAL A 332 -26.46 -15.57 -5.01
CA VAL A 332 -25.98 -15.38 -3.62
C VAL A 332 -27.19 -15.15 -2.72
N GLY A 333 -27.71 -16.25 -2.18
CA GLY A 333 -28.93 -16.31 -1.38
C GLY A 333 -28.97 -15.36 -0.18
N LEU A 334 -29.99 -14.50 -0.17
CA LEU A 334 -30.55 -13.94 1.05
C LEU A 334 -31.21 -15.06 1.88
N PRO A 335 -30.98 -15.14 3.21
CA PRO A 335 -31.79 -15.98 4.06
C PRO A 335 -33.22 -15.42 4.15
N ALA A 336 -34.19 -16.25 3.76
CA ALA A 336 -35.60 -15.95 3.93
C ALA A 336 -35.94 -15.82 5.43
N ALA A 337 -36.55 -14.70 5.80
CA ALA A 337 -37.14 -14.51 7.12
C ALA A 337 -38.29 -15.50 7.32
N ALA A 338 -38.23 -16.25 8.42
CA ALA A 338 -39.34 -16.96 9.04
C ALA A 338 -39.30 -16.66 10.54
#